data_AF-A0A378LC91-F1
#
_entry.id   AF-A0A378LC91-F1
#
_cell.length_a   1.000
_cell.length_b   1.000
_cell.length_c   1.000
_cell.angle_alpha   90.00
_cell.angle_beta   90.00
_cell.angle_gamma   90.00
#
_symmetry.space_group_name_H-M   'P 1'
#
loop_
_entity.id
_entity.type
_entity.pdbx_description
1 polymer ?
#
loop_
_entity_poly.entity_id
_entity_poly.type
_entity_poly.pdbx_seq_one_letter_code
_entity_poly.pdbx_strand_id
1 'polypeptide(L)'
;MRAVRELQQRSTPIQFAHIRDAHLYNKPGFITGLLSGNRWRHQSMGLTLDHITDHEKLAELQSQASDNLKLWEKDKIDAPQKVEVVHQDYGDAALEFTKKHGRIYPVLNMANSLFPGGSVLEGGNAQEENMWHRSTCARSLLSKGIYYDEVQKCFLYDENHRKLLSGQKQMSPEELESLSIRRGGVRTPAAYKVFMDDQPQVFFRGSEFLVPIELEEEFTSKTTFTADSKLSYLFLPKEKIFPFYEIRSAAPELIGKRVDLSDKNALSEYTQDLSRRIGAQLDTLILKGKTDAILGAWGCGSFKNNPEIVAQTYREEIEKRAEHFQHIVFPIIDTEHAANFQIFKKHLDGLKLGNLARQLKVKGTTPILPNPYGLYALRDKKTTTTEEPSETPSP
;
A
#
# COMPACT_ATOMS: atom_id res chain seq x y z
N MET A 1 1.79 -32.49 -28.92
CA MET A 1 1.61 -31.18 -28.25
C MET A 1 0.16 -30.70 -28.16
N ARG A 2 -0.73 -31.00 -29.13
CA ARG A 2 -2.17 -30.66 -29.05
C ARG A 2 -2.93 -31.43 -27.96
N ALA A 3 -2.65 -32.74 -27.83
CA ALA A 3 -3.29 -33.61 -26.84
C ALA A 3 -2.97 -33.27 -25.37
N VAL A 4 -1.81 -32.64 -25.09
CA VAL A 4 -1.46 -32.18 -23.73
C VAL A 4 -2.24 -30.91 -23.35
N ARG A 5 -2.57 -30.05 -24.33
CA ARG A 5 -3.46 -28.89 -24.11
C ARG A 5 -4.91 -29.31 -23.88
N GLU A 6 -5.37 -30.37 -24.53
CA GLU A 6 -6.72 -30.92 -24.33
C GLU A 6 -6.84 -31.66 -22.98
N LEU A 7 -5.77 -32.32 -22.51
CA LEU A 7 -5.75 -32.95 -21.18
C LEU A 7 -5.55 -31.95 -20.02
N GLN A 8 -4.99 -30.77 -20.30
CA GLN A 8 -4.94 -29.65 -19.34
C GLN A 8 -6.25 -28.83 -19.27
N GLN A 9 -7.24 -29.12 -20.13
CA GLN A 9 -8.63 -28.71 -19.90
C GLN A 9 -9.31 -29.61 -18.84
N ARG A 10 -8.61 -29.92 -17.75
CA ARG A 10 -9.27 -30.28 -16.50
C ARG A 10 -9.94 -29.02 -15.98
N SER A 11 -11.20 -28.83 -16.42
CA SER A 11 -12.22 -27.96 -15.84
C SER A 11 -11.69 -26.72 -15.14
N THR A 12 -11.06 -25.80 -15.88
CA THR A 12 -10.93 -24.44 -15.37
C THR A 12 -12.35 -23.89 -15.20
N PRO A 13 -12.75 -23.47 -13.98
CA PRO A 13 -14.09 -22.93 -13.77
C PRO A 13 -14.37 -21.78 -14.75
N ILE A 14 -15.59 -21.74 -15.31
CA ILE A 14 -16.03 -20.72 -16.30
C ILE A 14 -15.70 -19.30 -15.84
N GLN A 15 -15.76 -19.04 -14.52
CA GLN A 15 -15.43 -17.74 -13.92
C GLN A 15 -14.02 -17.23 -14.23
N PHE A 16 -13.05 -18.09 -14.57
CA PHE A 16 -11.68 -17.67 -14.93
C PHE A 16 -11.46 -17.56 -16.44
N ALA A 17 -12.46 -17.87 -17.28
CA ALA A 17 -12.34 -17.79 -18.74
C ALA A 17 -11.92 -16.38 -19.18
N HIS A 18 -12.57 -15.34 -18.66
CA HIS A 18 -12.22 -13.95 -18.97
C HIS A 18 -10.80 -13.56 -18.57
N ILE A 19 -10.25 -14.13 -17.50
CA ILE A 19 -8.85 -13.88 -17.11
C ILE A 19 -7.90 -14.47 -18.16
N ARG A 20 -8.19 -15.69 -18.63
CA ARG A 20 -7.40 -16.33 -19.69
C ARG A 20 -7.54 -15.60 -21.02
N ASP A 21 -8.74 -15.15 -21.36
CA ASP A 21 -9.02 -14.41 -22.59
C ASP A 21 -8.30 -13.06 -22.60
N ALA A 22 -8.40 -12.29 -21.50
CA ALA A 22 -7.66 -11.05 -21.32
C ALA A 22 -6.15 -11.28 -21.43
N HIS A 23 -5.63 -12.33 -20.78
CA HIS A 23 -4.22 -12.67 -20.87
C HIS A 23 -3.82 -12.99 -22.32
N LEU A 24 -4.51 -13.88 -23.01
CA LEU A 24 -4.16 -14.28 -24.38
C LEU A 24 -4.27 -13.13 -25.39
N TYR A 25 -5.28 -12.26 -25.22
CA TYR A 25 -5.52 -11.12 -26.11
C TYR A 25 -4.39 -10.09 -26.02
N ASN A 26 -3.89 -9.82 -24.80
CA ASN A 26 -2.88 -8.81 -24.53
C ASN A 26 -1.43 -9.32 -24.70
N LYS A 27 -1.24 -10.37 -25.51
CA LYS A 27 0.08 -10.93 -25.78
C LYS A 27 0.97 -9.95 -26.56
N PRO A 28 2.15 -9.57 -26.05
CA PRO A 28 3.03 -8.65 -26.74
C PRO A 28 3.48 -9.17 -28.10
N GLY A 29 3.62 -8.25 -29.07
CA GLY A 29 4.15 -8.54 -30.40
C GLY A 29 5.56 -9.14 -30.36
N PHE A 30 5.89 -9.99 -31.35
CA PHE A 30 7.12 -10.81 -31.34
C PHE A 30 8.40 -9.96 -31.24
N ILE A 31 8.49 -8.86 -32.00
CA ILE A 31 9.69 -8.03 -32.14
C ILE A 31 9.77 -6.98 -31.01
N THR A 32 8.68 -6.23 -30.78
CA THR A 32 8.62 -5.18 -29.75
C THR A 32 8.70 -5.74 -28.33
N GLY A 33 8.07 -6.89 -28.06
CA GLY A 33 8.06 -7.51 -26.73
C GLY A 33 9.35 -8.26 -26.36
N LEU A 34 10.23 -8.59 -27.31
CA LEU A 34 11.52 -9.22 -27.03
C LEU A 34 12.53 -8.17 -26.52
N LEU A 35 12.51 -6.96 -27.09
CA LEU A 35 13.42 -5.87 -26.73
C LEU A 35 13.05 -5.21 -25.39
N SER A 36 11.75 -5.14 -25.04
CA SER A 36 11.29 -4.57 -23.76
C SER A 36 11.28 -5.55 -22.58
N GLY A 37 11.48 -6.85 -22.85
CA GLY A 37 11.30 -7.92 -21.87
C GLY A 37 9.84 -8.31 -21.59
N ASN A 38 8.87 -7.59 -22.16
CA ASN A 38 7.44 -7.80 -21.89
C ASN A 38 6.98 -9.22 -22.25
N ARG A 39 7.58 -9.84 -23.25
CA ARG A 39 7.15 -11.18 -23.71
C ARG A 39 7.41 -12.28 -22.69
N TRP A 40 8.59 -12.30 -22.06
CA TRP A 40 8.91 -13.33 -21.08
C TRP A 40 8.19 -13.05 -19.76
N ARG A 41 7.97 -11.78 -19.40
CA ARG A 41 7.10 -11.40 -18.27
C ARG A 41 5.69 -11.89 -18.50
N HIS A 42 5.10 -11.61 -19.67
CA HIS A 42 3.80 -12.13 -20.05
C HIS A 42 3.71 -13.66 -19.90
N GLN A 43 4.71 -14.40 -20.38
CA GLN A 43 4.77 -15.86 -20.18
C GLN A 43 4.83 -16.25 -18.70
N SER A 44 5.62 -15.52 -17.90
CA SER A 44 5.69 -15.71 -16.44
C SER A 44 4.32 -15.49 -15.79
N MET A 45 3.56 -14.47 -16.20
CA MET A 45 2.21 -14.24 -15.68
C MET A 45 1.28 -15.41 -16.00
N GLY A 46 1.36 -15.98 -17.21
CA GLY A 46 0.60 -17.18 -17.58
C GLY A 46 0.83 -18.34 -16.61
N LEU A 47 2.08 -18.59 -16.20
CA LEU A 47 2.39 -19.61 -15.19
C LEU A 47 1.78 -19.31 -13.82
N THR A 48 1.75 -18.04 -13.42
CA THR A 48 1.07 -17.61 -12.19
C THR A 48 -0.44 -17.87 -12.29
N LEU A 49 -1.07 -17.47 -13.40
CA LEU A 49 -2.51 -17.67 -13.63
C LEU A 49 -2.87 -19.16 -13.64
N ASP A 50 -2.11 -20.00 -14.33
CA ASP A 50 -2.31 -21.45 -14.38
C ASP A 50 -2.23 -22.09 -12.99
N HIS A 51 -1.41 -21.52 -12.09
CA HIS A 51 -1.27 -22.03 -10.73
C HIS A 51 -2.40 -21.58 -9.81
N ILE A 52 -2.78 -20.29 -9.85
CA ILE A 52 -3.75 -19.72 -8.90
C ILE A 52 -5.21 -19.94 -9.32
N THR A 53 -5.47 -20.34 -10.56
CA THR A 53 -6.82 -20.71 -11.05
C THR A 53 -7.12 -22.19 -10.90
N ASP A 54 -6.10 -22.99 -10.57
CA ASP A 54 -6.20 -24.40 -10.18
C ASP A 54 -6.51 -24.51 -8.68
N HIS A 55 -7.61 -25.17 -8.34
CA HIS A 55 -8.10 -25.24 -6.96
C HIS A 55 -7.17 -26.02 -6.03
N GLU A 56 -6.57 -27.12 -6.49
CA GLU A 56 -5.70 -27.96 -5.66
C GLU A 56 -4.38 -27.25 -5.39
N LYS A 57 -3.79 -26.63 -6.43
CA LYS A 57 -2.55 -25.86 -6.30
C LYS A 57 -2.71 -24.64 -5.41
N LEU A 58 -3.82 -23.92 -5.54
CA LEU A 58 -4.11 -22.80 -4.65
C LEU A 58 -4.25 -23.26 -3.19
N ALA A 59 -4.96 -24.36 -2.95
CA ALA A 59 -5.10 -24.91 -1.61
C ALA A 59 -3.74 -25.34 -1.02
N GLU A 60 -2.84 -25.91 -1.83
CA GLU A 60 -1.47 -26.21 -1.42
C GLU A 60 -0.71 -24.94 -1.01
N LEU A 61 -0.78 -23.87 -1.81
CA LEU A 61 -0.15 -22.59 -1.48
C LEU A 61 -0.69 -22.01 -0.15
N GLN A 62 -2.01 -22.02 0.03
CA GLN A 62 -2.65 -21.50 1.24
C GLN A 62 -2.28 -22.33 2.48
N SER A 63 -2.26 -23.65 2.36
CA SER A 63 -1.83 -24.54 3.45
C SER A 63 -0.36 -24.28 3.80
N GLN A 64 0.52 -24.25 2.81
CA GLN A 64 1.95 -24.04 3.01
C GLN A 64 2.24 -22.68 3.65
N ALA A 65 1.57 -21.61 3.19
CA ALA A 65 1.67 -20.28 3.78
C ALA A 65 1.20 -20.26 5.24
N SER A 66 0.08 -20.92 5.56
CA SER A 66 -0.45 -21.03 6.92
C SER A 66 0.50 -21.80 7.84
N ASP A 67 1.05 -22.91 7.36
CA ASP A 67 1.92 -23.77 8.17
C ASP A 67 3.28 -23.10 8.43
N ASN A 68 3.83 -22.39 7.44
CA ASN A 68 5.03 -21.58 7.64
C ASN A 68 4.80 -20.47 8.67
N LEU A 69 3.67 -19.75 8.61
CA LEU A 69 3.35 -18.71 9.59
C LEU A 69 3.25 -19.29 11.01
N LYS A 70 2.53 -20.41 11.19
CA LYS A 70 2.43 -21.10 12.49
C LYS A 70 3.79 -21.55 13.01
N LEU A 71 4.70 -21.94 12.13
CA LEU A 71 6.07 -22.30 12.50
C LEU A 71 6.83 -21.06 12.98
N TRP A 72 6.79 -19.96 12.22
CA TRP A 72 7.49 -18.72 12.55
C TRP A 72 6.94 -18.03 13.80
N GLU A 73 5.65 -18.19 14.11
CA GLU A 73 5.03 -17.70 15.34
C GLU A 73 5.66 -18.28 16.62
N LYS A 74 6.29 -19.46 16.54
CA LYS A 74 6.95 -20.11 17.70
C LYS A 74 8.23 -19.40 18.13
N ASP A 75 8.98 -18.87 17.16
CA ASP A 75 10.30 -18.25 17.37
C ASP A 75 10.26 -16.73 17.08
N LYS A 76 9.06 -16.13 17.11
CA LYS A 76 8.87 -14.71 16.79
C LYS A 76 9.53 -13.80 17.82
N ILE A 77 9.98 -12.65 17.33
CA ILE A 77 10.35 -11.51 18.19
C ILE A 77 9.37 -10.36 18.01
N ASP A 78 9.19 -9.55 19.03
CA ASP A 78 8.31 -8.38 18.92
C ASP A 78 8.82 -7.39 17.87
N ALA A 79 7.89 -6.85 17.08
CA ALA A 79 8.21 -5.81 16.11
C ALA A 79 8.61 -4.52 16.84
N PRO A 80 9.55 -3.72 16.33
CA PRO A 80 9.99 -2.50 17.00
C PRO A 80 8.94 -1.39 16.86
N GLN A 81 8.91 -0.44 17.80
CA GLN A 81 8.00 0.73 17.76
C GLN A 81 8.56 1.89 16.93
N LYS A 82 8.82 1.64 15.64
CA LYS A 82 9.42 2.64 14.75
C LYS A 82 9.03 2.45 13.29
N VAL A 83 9.31 3.49 12.50
CA VAL A 83 9.39 3.38 11.05
C VAL A 83 10.80 2.94 10.65
N GLU A 84 10.91 2.00 9.71
CA GLU A 84 12.18 1.56 9.12
C GLU A 84 12.17 1.80 7.61
N VAL A 85 13.22 2.43 7.08
CA VAL A 85 13.44 2.56 5.63
C VAL A 85 14.62 1.69 5.23
N VAL A 86 14.34 0.65 4.45
CA VAL A 86 15.28 -0.42 4.09
C VAL A 86 15.52 -0.46 2.58
N HIS A 87 16.76 -0.70 2.17
CA HIS A 87 17.13 -0.82 0.77
C HIS A 87 16.95 -2.28 0.31
N GLN A 88 15.71 -2.65 0.02
CA GLN A 88 15.30 -4.04 -0.24
C GLN A 88 14.03 -4.08 -1.10
N ASP A 89 13.83 -5.17 -1.82
CA ASP A 89 12.57 -5.46 -2.52
C ASP A 89 11.43 -5.59 -1.51
N TYR A 90 10.24 -5.08 -1.88
CA TYR A 90 9.10 -5.02 -0.97
C TYR A 90 8.57 -6.40 -0.57
N GLY A 91 8.63 -7.40 -1.47
CA GLY A 91 8.20 -8.76 -1.18
C GLY A 91 9.23 -9.52 -0.34
N ASP A 92 10.52 -9.27 -0.56
CA ASP A 92 11.59 -9.86 0.25
C ASP A 92 11.58 -9.29 1.68
N ALA A 93 11.37 -7.98 1.83
CA ALA A 93 11.15 -7.33 3.12
C ALA A 93 9.89 -7.88 3.80
N ALA A 94 8.78 -8.02 3.06
CA ALA A 94 7.55 -8.59 3.60
C ALA A 94 7.76 -10.03 4.12
N LEU A 95 8.50 -10.87 3.40
CA LEU A 95 8.87 -12.22 3.85
C LEU A 95 9.71 -12.15 5.14
N GLU A 96 10.75 -11.33 5.14
CA GLU A 96 11.65 -11.18 6.28
C GLU A 96 10.90 -10.78 7.55
N PHE A 97 10.12 -9.69 7.49
CA PHE A 97 9.40 -9.18 8.66
C PHE A 97 8.24 -10.07 9.08
N THR A 98 7.53 -10.69 8.14
CA THR A 98 6.47 -11.68 8.45
C THR A 98 7.05 -12.87 9.21
N LYS A 99 8.18 -13.40 8.74
CA LYS A 99 8.90 -14.50 9.39
C LYS A 99 9.47 -14.10 10.75
N LYS A 100 10.13 -12.95 10.83
CA LYS A 100 10.79 -12.46 12.05
C LYS A 100 9.80 -12.18 13.18
N HIS A 101 8.63 -11.64 12.85
CA HIS A 101 7.64 -11.20 13.83
C HIS A 101 6.45 -12.15 13.98
N GLY A 102 6.37 -13.22 13.16
CA GLY A 102 5.28 -14.19 13.20
C GLY A 102 3.91 -13.54 13.05
N ARG A 103 3.80 -12.54 12.16
CA ARG A 103 2.57 -11.76 11.94
C ARG A 103 2.44 -11.42 10.46
N ILE A 104 1.20 -11.46 9.95
CA ILE A 104 0.90 -11.12 8.57
C ILE A 104 0.93 -9.60 8.38
N TYR A 105 1.80 -9.11 7.51
CA TYR A 105 1.86 -7.68 7.18
C TYR A 105 0.88 -7.33 6.05
N PRO A 106 0.13 -6.23 6.17
CA PRO A 106 -0.43 -5.52 5.04
C PRO A 106 0.70 -4.96 4.16
N VAL A 107 0.60 -5.18 2.85
CA VAL A 107 1.57 -4.72 1.85
C VAL A 107 0.87 -3.84 0.84
N LEU A 108 1.39 -2.62 0.65
CA LEU A 108 0.85 -1.65 -0.29
C LEU A 108 1.08 -2.11 -1.73
N ASN A 109 -0.02 -2.38 -2.43
CA ASN A 109 -0.08 -2.38 -3.89
C ASN A 109 -0.26 -0.92 -4.36
N MET A 110 0.76 -0.41 -5.06
CA MET A 110 0.79 0.92 -5.64
C MET A 110 -0.05 0.95 -6.93
N ALA A 111 -1.36 0.82 -6.76
CA ALA A 111 -2.27 0.41 -7.81
C ALA A 111 -2.46 1.47 -8.91
N ASN A 112 -2.65 0.98 -10.14
CA ASN A 112 -3.26 1.74 -11.21
C ASN A 112 -4.73 2.06 -10.87
N SER A 113 -5.14 3.28 -11.19
CA SER A 113 -6.48 3.78 -10.82
C SER A 113 -7.61 3.22 -11.68
N LEU A 114 -7.31 2.62 -12.85
CA LEU A 114 -8.27 2.17 -13.84
C LEU A 114 -8.15 0.66 -14.14
N PHE A 115 -6.93 0.17 -14.32
CA PHE A 115 -6.65 -1.21 -14.73
C PHE A 115 -6.15 -2.02 -13.53
N PRO A 116 -6.91 -3.00 -13.01
CA PRO A 116 -6.44 -3.85 -11.93
C PRO A 116 -5.19 -4.64 -12.35
N GLY A 117 -4.11 -4.53 -11.58
CA GLY A 117 -2.84 -5.17 -11.96
C GLY A 117 -2.04 -4.40 -12.99
N GLY A 118 -2.43 -3.15 -13.28
CA GLY A 118 -1.76 -2.30 -14.25
C GLY A 118 -1.67 -2.97 -15.62
N SER A 119 -0.43 -3.07 -16.11
CA SER A 119 -0.10 -3.67 -17.41
C SER A 119 0.46 -5.09 -17.31
N VAL A 120 0.19 -5.82 -16.21
CA VAL A 120 0.78 -7.15 -15.96
C VAL A 120 0.46 -8.16 -17.06
N LEU A 121 -0.75 -8.11 -17.61
CA LEU A 121 -1.17 -8.99 -18.70
C LEU A 121 -0.45 -8.68 -20.01
N GLU A 122 0.16 -7.49 -20.13
CA GLU A 122 0.98 -7.03 -21.26
C GLU A 122 2.49 -7.18 -20.96
N GLY A 123 2.87 -7.62 -19.76
CA GLY A 123 4.25 -7.77 -19.33
C GLY A 123 4.90 -6.50 -18.78
N GLY A 124 4.12 -5.62 -18.16
CA GLY A 124 4.66 -4.52 -17.36
C GLY A 124 5.50 -4.98 -16.17
N ASN A 125 6.24 -4.06 -15.56
CA ASN A 125 7.23 -4.37 -14.52
C ASN A 125 7.26 -3.37 -13.35
N ALA A 126 6.21 -2.55 -13.18
CA ALA A 126 6.13 -1.72 -11.98
C ALA A 126 5.77 -2.60 -10.76
N GLN A 127 5.69 -1.97 -9.59
CA GLN A 127 5.50 -2.70 -8.34
C GLN A 127 4.19 -3.49 -8.30
N GLU A 128 3.10 -2.94 -8.85
CA GLU A 128 1.81 -3.65 -8.93
C GLU A 128 1.93 -4.91 -9.79
N GLU A 129 2.50 -4.81 -10.99
CA GLU A 129 2.69 -5.95 -11.89
C GLU A 129 3.58 -7.02 -11.25
N ASN A 130 4.67 -6.60 -10.60
CA ASN A 130 5.57 -7.49 -9.88
C ASN A 130 4.83 -8.25 -8.77
N MET A 131 3.94 -7.58 -8.02
CA MET A 131 3.14 -8.22 -6.97
C MET A 131 2.22 -9.29 -7.57
N TRP A 132 1.62 -9.00 -8.72
CA TRP A 132 0.73 -9.93 -9.42
C TRP A 132 1.48 -11.13 -9.98
N HIS A 133 2.69 -10.95 -10.53
CA HIS A 133 3.53 -12.08 -10.91
C HIS A 133 3.83 -13.01 -9.73
N ARG A 134 3.97 -12.47 -8.52
CA ARG A 134 4.54 -13.15 -7.36
C ARG A 134 3.52 -13.77 -6.42
N SER A 135 2.25 -13.47 -6.60
CA SER A 135 1.22 -13.75 -5.61
C SER A 135 -0.12 -14.15 -6.20
N THR A 136 -1.06 -14.45 -5.31
CA THR A 136 -2.45 -14.78 -5.66
C THR A 136 -3.33 -13.56 -6.00
N CYS A 137 -2.79 -12.33 -5.97
CA CYS A 137 -3.56 -11.09 -6.16
C CYS A 137 -4.41 -11.05 -7.44
N ALA A 138 -3.96 -11.67 -8.52
CA ALA A 138 -4.71 -11.70 -9.78
C ALA A 138 -6.09 -12.41 -9.66
N ARG A 139 -6.34 -13.22 -8.62
CA ARG A 139 -7.68 -13.76 -8.34
C ARG A 139 -8.71 -12.69 -8.01
N SER A 140 -8.26 -11.54 -7.54
CA SER A 140 -9.14 -10.40 -7.24
C SER A 140 -9.82 -9.80 -8.47
N LEU A 141 -9.41 -10.17 -9.70
CA LEU A 141 -10.12 -9.78 -10.92
C LEU A 141 -11.60 -10.21 -10.91
N LEU A 142 -11.96 -11.18 -10.06
CA LEU A 142 -13.32 -11.65 -9.85
C LEU A 142 -14.03 -10.97 -8.67
N SER A 143 -13.36 -10.04 -7.98
CA SER A 143 -13.94 -9.31 -6.85
C SER A 143 -14.95 -8.26 -7.31
N LYS A 144 -15.86 -7.91 -6.39
CA LYS A 144 -16.88 -6.88 -6.63
C LYS A 144 -16.24 -5.57 -7.11
N GLY A 145 -16.85 -4.95 -8.13
CA GLY A 145 -16.48 -3.65 -8.68
C GLY A 145 -15.24 -3.63 -9.56
N ILE A 146 -14.80 -4.82 -9.97
CA ILE A 146 -14.04 -5.03 -11.21
C ILE A 146 -14.99 -5.68 -12.20
N TYR A 147 -14.94 -5.26 -13.46
CA TYR A 147 -15.69 -5.89 -14.55
C TYR A 147 -14.77 -6.16 -15.73
N TYR A 148 -15.17 -7.12 -16.57
CA TYR A 148 -14.49 -7.42 -17.82
C TYR A 148 -15.14 -6.61 -18.96
N ASP A 149 -14.35 -5.82 -19.67
CA ASP A 149 -14.79 -5.09 -20.86
C ASP A 149 -14.63 -6.00 -22.08
N GLU A 150 -15.75 -6.42 -22.66
CA GLU A 150 -15.78 -7.32 -23.81
C GLU A 150 -15.19 -6.72 -25.09
N VAL A 151 -15.19 -5.39 -25.22
CA VAL A 151 -14.71 -4.69 -26.41
C VAL A 151 -13.21 -4.51 -26.35
N GLN A 152 -12.72 -4.03 -25.21
CA GLN A 152 -11.29 -3.79 -24.96
C GLN A 152 -10.54 -5.05 -24.55
N LYS A 153 -11.27 -6.13 -24.20
CA LYS A 153 -10.72 -7.40 -23.72
C LYS A 153 -9.78 -7.23 -22.53
N CYS A 154 -10.15 -6.33 -21.62
CA CYS A 154 -9.40 -5.99 -20.42
C CYS A 154 -10.32 -5.91 -19.20
N PHE A 155 -9.72 -5.84 -18.01
CA PHE A 155 -10.47 -5.63 -16.77
C PHE A 155 -10.37 -4.17 -16.35
N LEU A 156 -11.48 -3.64 -15.84
CA LEU A 156 -11.61 -2.24 -15.42
C LEU A 156 -12.23 -2.16 -14.03
N TYR A 157 -11.77 -1.19 -13.25
CA TYR A 157 -12.46 -0.79 -12.02
C TYR A 157 -13.72 0.02 -12.35
N ASP A 158 -14.82 -0.27 -11.65
CA ASP A 158 -15.99 0.60 -11.64
C ASP A 158 -15.69 1.96 -10.97
N GLU A 159 -16.53 2.97 -11.22
CA GLU A 159 -16.28 4.32 -10.70
C GLU A 159 -16.16 4.37 -9.17
N ASN A 160 -16.92 3.53 -8.45
CA ASN A 160 -16.87 3.48 -6.99
C ASN A 160 -15.53 2.92 -6.49
N HIS A 161 -14.99 1.90 -7.15
CA HIS A 161 -13.68 1.33 -6.86
C HIS A 161 -12.57 2.30 -7.22
N ARG A 162 -12.67 3.03 -8.33
CA ARG A 162 -11.69 4.08 -8.65
C ARG A 162 -11.62 5.16 -7.56
N LYS A 163 -12.79 5.60 -7.06
CA LYS A 163 -12.88 6.53 -5.92
C LYS A 163 -12.30 5.91 -4.65
N LEU A 164 -12.54 4.63 -4.39
CA LEU A 164 -11.96 3.91 -3.25
C LEU A 164 -10.42 3.87 -3.32
N LEU A 165 -9.86 3.43 -4.45
CA LEU A 165 -8.40 3.36 -4.64
C LEU A 165 -7.74 4.74 -4.57
N SER A 166 -8.43 5.77 -5.05
CA SER A 166 -7.99 7.17 -4.98
C SER A 166 -8.25 7.83 -3.60
N GLY A 167 -8.67 7.05 -2.60
CA GLY A 167 -8.96 7.53 -1.24
C GLY A 167 -10.13 8.51 -1.16
N GLN A 168 -10.94 8.65 -2.20
CA GLN A 168 -12.05 9.61 -2.27
C GLN A 168 -13.33 9.06 -1.65
N LYS A 169 -13.35 7.77 -1.31
CA LYS A 169 -14.46 7.15 -0.60
C LYS A 169 -14.37 7.50 0.89
N GLN A 170 -15.29 8.34 1.36
CA GLN A 170 -15.46 8.61 2.78
C GLN A 170 -15.92 7.34 3.51
N MET A 171 -15.43 7.15 4.73
CA MET A 171 -15.89 6.10 5.64
C MET A 171 -17.37 6.29 5.98
N SER A 172 -18.11 5.20 6.14
CA SER A 172 -19.51 5.25 6.61
C SER A 172 -19.59 5.71 8.07
N PRO A 173 -20.77 6.12 8.56
CA PRO A 173 -20.95 6.47 9.97
C PRO A 173 -20.47 5.36 10.93
N GLU A 174 -20.74 4.10 10.62
CA GLU A 174 -20.33 2.94 11.43
C GLU A 174 -18.81 2.74 11.42
N GLU A 175 -18.17 2.99 10.28
CA GLU A 175 -16.71 2.94 10.15
C GLU A 175 -16.04 4.10 10.90
N LEU A 176 -16.61 5.32 10.85
CA LEU A 176 -16.11 6.47 11.60
C LEU A 176 -16.25 6.28 13.11
N GLU A 177 -17.34 5.67 13.56
CA GLU A 177 -17.51 5.30 14.96
C GLU A 177 -16.47 4.25 15.38
N SER A 178 -16.33 3.19 14.59
CA SER A 178 -15.31 2.15 14.83
C SER A 178 -13.90 2.73 14.85
N LEU A 179 -13.58 3.64 13.94
CA LEU A 179 -12.30 4.34 13.90
C LEU A 179 -12.11 5.22 15.14
N SER A 180 -13.13 5.96 15.56
CA SER A 180 -13.07 6.82 16.76
C SER A 180 -12.82 5.99 18.02
N ILE A 181 -13.48 4.84 18.17
CA ILE A 181 -13.24 3.89 19.27
C ILE A 181 -11.79 3.41 19.26
N ARG A 182 -11.28 2.97 18.09
CA ARG A 182 -9.90 2.51 17.95
C ARG A 182 -8.86 3.61 18.21
N ARG A 183 -9.24 4.87 18.00
CA ARG A 183 -8.42 6.04 18.32
C ARG A 183 -8.59 6.54 19.75
N GLY A 184 -9.04 5.68 20.67
CA GLY A 184 -9.17 6.02 22.09
C GLY A 184 -10.32 6.99 22.38
N GLY A 185 -11.38 6.97 21.57
CA GLY A 185 -12.56 7.83 21.72
C GLY A 185 -12.42 9.22 21.09
N VAL A 186 -11.33 9.49 20.35
CA VAL A 186 -11.16 10.76 19.64
C VAL A 186 -12.16 10.84 18.49
N ARG A 187 -13.10 11.79 18.58
CA ARG A 187 -14.11 12.04 17.55
C ARG A 187 -13.45 12.30 16.20
N THR A 188 -13.73 11.46 15.21
CA THR A 188 -13.25 11.59 13.83
C THR A 188 -14.41 12.00 12.92
N PRO A 189 -14.63 13.30 12.65
CA PRO A 189 -15.82 13.77 11.92
C PRO A 189 -15.80 13.38 10.44
N ALA A 190 -14.62 13.19 9.87
CA ALA A 190 -14.43 12.69 8.52
C ALA A 190 -13.11 11.92 8.42
N ALA A 191 -13.15 10.81 7.72
CA ALA A 191 -12.00 10.02 7.32
C ALA A 191 -12.33 9.33 6.01
N TYR A 192 -11.29 9.02 5.25
CA TYR A 192 -11.40 8.34 3.97
C TYR A 192 -10.76 6.97 4.08
N LYS A 193 -11.12 6.08 3.17
CA LYS A 193 -10.55 4.74 3.11
C LYS A 193 -10.08 4.37 1.72
N VAL A 194 -9.19 3.40 1.67
CA VAL A 194 -8.75 2.72 0.46
C VAL A 194 -9.17 1.25 0.52
N PHE A 195 -8.93 0.50 -0.56
CA PHE A 195 -9.23 -0.92 -0.57
C PHE A 195 -8.22 -1.68 0.29
N MET A 196 -8.72 -2.57 1.14
CA MET A 196 -7.92 -3.56 1.83
C MET A 196 -8.73 -4.85 1.92
N ASP A 197 -8.16 -5.94 1.42
CA ASP A 197 -8.80 -7.26 1.49
C ASP A 197 -8.77 -7.79 2.93
N ASP A 198 -9.86 -8.39 3.37
CA ASP A 198 -9.95 -9.06 4.67
C ASP A 198 -9.32 -10.46 4.62
N GLN A 199 -9.17 -11.03 3.42
CA GLN A 199 -8.50 -12.31 3.21
C GLN A 199 -7.03 -12.11 2.83
N PRO A 200 -6.10 -12.82 3.48
CA PRO A 200 -4.70 -12.80 3.06
C PRO A 200 -4.53 -13.37 1.65
N GLN A 201 -3.66 -12.74 0.88
CA GLN A 201 -3.07 -13.28 -0.35
C GLN A 201 -1.81 -14.08 -0.01
N VAL A 202 -1.31 -14.88 -0.96
CA VAL A 202 -0.10 -15.70 -0.77
C VAL A 202 0.99 -15.26 -1.74
N PHE A 203 2.18 -14.96 -1.22
CA PHE A 203 3.40 -14.84 -2.00
C PHE A 203 4.02 -16.22 -2.21
N PHE A 204 4.29 -16.57 -3.46
CA PHE A 204 4.83 -17.89 -3.83
C PHE A 204 5.89 -17.86 -4.93
N ARG A 205 6.23 -16.68 -5.48
CA ARG A 205 7.35 -16.51 -6.42
C ARG A 205 8.27 -15.36 -6.00
N GLY A 206 9.54 -15.49 -6.34
CA GLY A 206 10.61 -14.54 -6.03
C GLY A 206 10.54 -13.25 -6.85
N SER A 207 11.43 -12.30 -6.54
CA SER A 207 11.53 -11.00 -7.21
C SER A 207 11.97 -11.10 -8.68
N GLU A 208 11.87 -9.97 -9.40
CA GLU A 208 12.51 -9.84 -10.71
C GLU A 208 14.01 -9.69 -10.48
N PHE A 209 14.81 -10.56 -11.09
CA PHE A 209 16.25 -10.59 -10.87
C PHE A 209 16.93 -9.70 -11.90
N LEU A 210 17.55 -8.62 -11.43
CA LEU A 210 18.27 -7.67 -12.27
C LEU A 210 19.75 -8.02 -12.32
N VAL A 211 20.31 -8.11 -13.52
CA VAL A 211 21.74 -8.31 -13.79
C VAL A 211 22.34 -7.03 -14.38
N PRO A 212 23.55 -6.63 -13.93
CA PRO A 212 24.24 -5.49 -14.52
C PRO A 212 24.68 -5.81 -15.95
N ILE A 213 24.54 -4.84 -16.84
CA ILE A 213 25.17 -4.80 -18.16
C ILE A 213 26.20 -3.67 -18.11
N GLU A 214 27.46 -4.02 -18.32
CA GLU A 214 28.51 -3.06 -18.60
C GLU A 214 28.40 -2.68 -20.09
N LEU A 215 27.98 -1.44 -20.35
CA LEU A 215 28.08 -0.84 -21.67
C LEU A 215 29.32 0.05 -21.66
N GLU A 216 30.36 -0.34 -22.40
CA GLU A 216 31.50 0.51 -22.68
C GLU A 216 31.06 1.61 -23.66
N GLU A 217 30.60 2.76 -23.13
CA GLU A 217 30.51 3.99 -23.92
C GLU A 217 31.76 4.84 -23.68
N GLU A 218 32.34 5.35 -24.77
CA GLU A 218 33.70 5.91 -24.89
C GLU A 218 34.13 6.94 -23.83
N PHE A 219 33.25 7.50 -23.00
CA PHE A 219 33.62 8.42 -21.91
C PHE A 219 32.77 8.35 -20.63
N THR A 220 31.91 7.34 -20.43
CA THR A 220 31.20 7.13 -19.14
C THR A 220 30.89 5.67 -18.86
N SER A 221 31.36 5.13 -17.73
CA SER A 221 30.90 3.83 -17.22
C SER A 221 29.52 3.99 -16.56
N LYS A 222 28.44 3.85 -17.34
CA LYS A 222 27.09 3.71 -16.78
C LYS A 222 26.76 2.23 -16.67
N THR A 223 26.68 1.71 -15.45
CA THR A 223 26.10 0.38 -15.19
C THR A 223 24.60 0.48 -15.42
N THR A 224 24.11 -0.24 -16.43
CA THR A 224 22.67 -0.41 -16.67
C THR A 224 22.24 -1.77 -16.14
N PHE A 225 20.98 -1.91 -15.74
CA PHE A 225 20.45 -3.19 -15.26
C PHE A 225 19.40 -3.75 -16.22
N THR A 226 19.49 -5.04 -16.53
CA THR A 226 18.45 -5.76 -17.27
C THR A 226 17.90 -6.91 -16.45
N ALA A 227 16.66 -7.30 -16.71
CA ALA A 227 16.03 -8.43 -16.02
C ALA A 227 16.44 -9.76 -16.67
N ASP A 228 16.89 -10.72 -15.86
CA ASP A 228 17.17 -12.08 -16.31
C ASP A 228 15.88 -12.92 -16.32
N SER A 229 15.42 -13.26 -17.52
CA SER A 229 14.17 -14.01 -17.71
C SER A 229 14.13 -15.42 -17.09
N LYS A 230 15.30 -16.03 -16.82
CA LYS A 230 15.41 -17.39 -16.25
C LYS A 230 15.45 -17.38 -14.73
N LEU A 231 16.03 -16.33 -14.15
CA LEU A 231 16.17 -16.19 -12.70
C LEU A 231 15.03 -15.38 -12.07
N SER A 232 14.33 -14.57 -12.86
CA SER A 232 13.19 -13.77 -12.40
C SER A 232 11.95 -14.60 -12.12
N TYR A 233 11.23 -14.25 -11.05
CA TYR A 233 9.95 -14.86 -10.68
C TYR A 233 10.01 -16.39 -10.52
N LEU A 234 11.12 -16.95 -10.06
CA LEU A 234 11.18 -18.37 -9.74
C LEU A 234 10.21 -18.71 -8.59
N PHE A 235 9.67 -19.94 -8.59
CA PHE A 235 8.91 -20.42 -7.43
C PHE A 235 9.77 -20.33 -6.18
N LEU A 236 9.18 -19.85 -5.10
CA LEU A 236 9.85 -19.82 -3.81
C LEU A 236 10.01 -21.26 -3.29
N PRO A 237 11.11 -21.56 -2.58
CA PRO A 237 11.18 -22.73 -1.72
C PRO A 237 9.96 -22.80 -0.80
N LYS A 238 9.47 -24.00 -0.50
CA LYS A 238 8.22 -24.20 0.25
C LYS A 238 8.23 -23.46 1.58
N GLU A 239 9.37 -23.43 2.26
CA GLU A 239 9.62 -22.75 3.53
C GLU A 239 9.70 -21.22 3.43
N LYS A 240 9.55 -20.63 2.23
CA LYS A 240 9.51 -19.18 2.00
C LYS A 240 8.16 -18.70 1.48
N ILE A 241 7.18 -19.58 1.26
CA ILE A 241 5.83 -19.21 0.86
C ILE A 241 5.09 -18.62 2.07
N PHE A 242 4.45 -17.47 1.94
CA PHE A 242 3.87 -16.76 3.09
C PHE A 242 2.63 -15.94 2.75
N PRO A 243 1.75 -15.70 3.75
CA PRO A 243 0.57 -14.88 3.56
C PRO A 243 0.89 -13.39 3.78
N PHE A 244 0.13 -12.51 3.14
CA PHE A 244 0.13 -11.06 3.36
C PHE A 244 -1.27 -10.49 3.13
N TYR A 245 -1.58 -9.32 3.70
CA TYR A 245 -2.81 -8.60 3.34
C TYR A 245 -2.51 -7.60 2.23
N GLU A 246 -3.33 -7.52 1.19
CA GLU A 246 -3.17 -6.51 0.16
C GLU A 246 -3.93 -5.24 0.52
N ILE A 247 -3.25 -4.09 0.54
CA ILE A 247 -3.87 -2.76 0.57
C ILE A 247 -3.61 -2.08 -0.77
N ARG A 248 -4.66 -1.61 -1.46
CA ARG A 248 -4.52 -0.96 -2.77
C ARG A 248 -4.82 0.51 -2.68
N SER A 249 -3.90 1.33 -3.16
CA SER A 249 -4.10 2.77 -3.25
C SER A 249 -3.43 3.32 -4.50
N ALA A 250 -4.15 4.13 -5.25
CA ALA A 250 -3.67 4.78 -6.46
C ALA A 250 -3.13 6.18 -6.14
N ALA A 251 -1.85 6.41 -6.44
CA ALA A 251 -1.25 7.74 -6.34
C ALA A 251 -1.79 8.66 -7.45
N PRO A 252 -1.67 9.98 -7.31
CA PRO A 252 -1.96 10.90 -8.41
C PRO A 252 -1.10 10.56 -9.62
N GLU A 253 -1.72 10.43 -10.79
CA GLU A 253 -1.02 10.13 -12.05
C GLU A 253 -0.60 11.45 -12.73
N LEU A 254 0.69 11.76 -12.67
CA LEU A 254 1.26 13.01 -13.21
C LEU A 254 1.97 12.79 -14.56
N ILE A 255 1.69 11.69 -15.25
CA ILE A 255 2.24 11.46 -16.59
C ILE A 255 1.68 12.51 -17.55
N GLY A 256 2.55 13.27 -18.21
CA GLY A 256 2.16 14.38 -19.09
C GLY A 256 1.56 15.59 -18.37
N LYS A 257 1.45 15.57 -17.03
CA LYS A 257 0.94 16.66 -16.20
C LYS A 257 2.04 17.09 -15.24
N ARG A 258 2.52 18.33 -15.33
CA ARG A 258 3.46 18.86 -14.33
C ARG A 258 2.70 19.72 -13.34
N VAL A 259 2.82 19.39 -12.06
CA VAL A 259 2.40 20.30 -10.99
C VAL A 259 3.42 21.42 -10.94
N ASP A 260 2.96 22.66 -11.11
CA ASP A 260 3.81 23.83 -10.89
C ASP A 260 4.03 24.00 -9.39
N LEU A 261 5.23 23.64 -8.92
CA LEU A 261 5.59 23.73 -7.50
C LEU A 261 5.83 25.17 -7.03
N SER A 262 5.95 26.13 -7.97
CA SER A 262 6.08 27.55 -7.65
C SER A 262 4.72 28.23 -7.45
N ASP A 263 3.65 27.67 -8.04
CA ASP A 263 2.29 28.09 -7.79
C ASP A 263 1.80 27.50 -6.45
N LYS A 264 1.55 28.40 -5.49
CA LYS A 264 1.07 28.05 -4.15
C LYS A 264 -0.27 27.32 -4.16
N ASN A 265 -1.17 27.66 -5.09
CA ASN A 265 -2.49 27.02 -5.16
C ASN A 265 -2.36 25.60 -5.70
N ALA A 266 -1.63 25.41 -6.80
CA ALA A 266 -1.38 24.09 -7.39
C ALA A 266 -0.63 23.18 -6.41
N LEU A 267 0.38 23.69 -5.71
CA LEU A 267 1.10 22.95 -4.67
C LEU A 267 0.18 22.57 -3.50
N SER A 268 -0.68 23.49 -3.07
CA SER A 268 -1.63 23.25 -1.98
C SER A 268 -2.65 22.17 -2.35
N GLU A 269 -3.24 22.23 -3.55
CA GLU A 269 -4.17 21.20 -4.03
C GLU A 269 -3.50 19.82 -4.12
N TYR A 270 -2.30 19.77 -4.69
CA TYR A 270 -1.53 18.53 -4.81
C TYR A 270 -1.19 17.91 -3.44
N THR A 271 -0.68 18.72 -2.50
CA THR A 271 -0.32 18.25 -1.15
C THR A 271 -1.55 17.84 -0.34
N GLN A 272 -2.68 18.51 -0.49
CA GLN A 272 -3.95 18.10 0.11
C GLN A 272 -4.45 16.76 -0.46
N ASP A 273 -4.35 16.56 -1.78
CA ASP A 273 -4.72 15.28 -2.41
C ASP A 273 -3.84 14.12 -1.90
N LEU A 274 -2.53 14.33 -1.81
CA LEU A 274 -1.58 13.36 -1.24
C LEU A 274 -1.90 13.06 0.23
N SER A 275 -2.06 14.10 1.06
CA SER A 275 -2.38 13.96 2.49
C SER A 275 -3.68 13.19 2.70
N ARG A 276 -4.73 13.49 1.93
CA ARG A 276 -6.00 12.75 2.00
C ARG A 276 -5.82 11.27 1.64
N ARG A 277 -5.10 10.96 0.56
CA ARG A 277 -4.90 9.56 0.11
C ARG A 277 -4.01 8.77 1.07
N ILE A 278 -2.91 9.34 1.54
CA ILE A 278 -2.01 8.70 2.51
C ILE A 278 -2.73 8.54 3.86
N GLY A 279 -3.45 9.57 4.31
CA GLY A 279 -4.32 9.49 5.47
C GLY A 279 -5.32 8.34 5.33
N ALA A 280 -5.94 8.18 4.16
CA ALA A 280 -6.87 7.08 3.89
C ALA A 280 -6.21 5.69 3.96
N GLN A 281 -4.95 5.53 3.53
CA GLN A 281 -4.20 4.28 3.72
C GLN A 281 -4.06 3.95 5.21
N LEU A 282 -3.60 4.93 6.00
CA LEU A 282 -3.36 4.75 7.43
C LEU A 282 -4.66 4.55 8.22
N ASP A 283 -5.70 5.31 7.92
CA ASP A 283 -7.02 5.18 8.56
C ASP A 283 -7.67 3.83 8.23
N THR A 284 -7.46 3.30 7.02
CA THR A 284 -7.90 1.94 6.65
C THR A 284 -7.19 0.88 7.49
N LEU A 285 -5.87 0.99 7.67
CA LEU A 285 -5.11 0.08 8.52
C LEU A 285 -5.61 0.10 9.97
N ILE A 286 -5.81 1.29 10.54
CA ILE A 286 -6.34 1.45 11.90
C ILE A 286 -7.74 0.83 12.00
N LEU A 287 -8.64 1.16 11.07
CA LEU A 287 -10.00 0.61 11.02
C LEU A 287 -9.99 -0.93 11.00
N LYS A 288 -9.08 -1.53 10.23
CA LYS A 288 -8.88 -2.98 10.13
C LYS A 288 -8.05 -3.58 11.28
N GLY A 289 -7.68 -2.78 12.27
CA GLY A 289 -6.93 -3.22 13.46
C GLY A 289 -5.49 -3.65 13.16
N LYS A 290 -4.89 -3.12 12.10
CA LYS A 290 -3.52 -3.43 11.70
C LYS A 290 -2.56 -2.42 12.30
N THR A 291 -1.61 -2.94 13.09
CA THR A 291 -0.56 -2.16 13.74
C THR A 291 0.72 -2.12 12.93
N ASP A 292 0.85 -3.01 11.94
CA ASP A 292 2.04 -3.22 11.16
C ASP A 292 1.72 -3.00 9.67
N ALA A 293 2.67 -2.50 8.87
CA ALA A 293 2.48 -2.34 7.42
C ALA A 293 3.81 -2.25 6.65
N ILE A 294 3.80 -2.78 5.43
CA ILE A 294 4.83 -2.55 4.40
C ILE A 294 4.26 -1.56 3.39
N LEU A 295 4.83 -0.37 3.32
CA LEU A 295 4.47 0.70 2.39
C LEU A 295 5.55 0.81 1.29
N GLY A 296 5.88 2.01 0.83
CA GLY A 296 6.99 2.23 -0.11
C GLY A 296 6.97 3.61 -0.74
N ALA A 297 7.80 3.80 -1.77
CA ALA A 297 7.88 5.03 -2.56
C ALA A 297 6.66 5.23 -3.50
N TRP A 298 5.48 5.35 -2.88
CA TRP A 298 4.18 5.36 -3.55
C TRP A 298 4.07 6.47 -4.60
N GLY A 299 3.82 6.10 -5.86
CA GLY A 299 3.66 7.03 -6.98
C GLY A 299 4.95 7.72 -7.46
N CYS A 300 6.11 7.45 -6.86
CA CYS A 300 7.39 8.13 -7.16
C CYS A 300 8.15 7.54 -8.36
N GLY A 301 7.59 6.52 -9.01
CA GLY A 301 8.13 5.89 -10.22
C GLY A 301 7.39 6.33 -11.48
N SER A 302 6.60 5.42 -12.06
CA SER A 302 5.87 5.65 -13.32
C SER A 302 4.91 6.85 -13.25
N PHE A 303 4.32 7.14 -12.10
CA PHE A 303 3.36 8.25 -11.91
C PHE A 303 4.01 9.62 -11.66
N LYS A 304 5.34 9.69 -11.61
CA LYS A 304 6.12 10.95 -11.57
C LYS A 304 5.80 11.89 -10.39
N ASN A 305 5.33 11.35 -9.27
CA ASN A 305 5.20 12.14 -8.04
C ASN A 305 6.58 12.53 -7.52
N ASN A 306 6.68 13.70 -6.88
CA ASN A 306 7.93 14.16 -6.28
C ASN A 306 8.21 13.38 -4.98
N PRO A 307 9.30 12.61 -4.88
CA PRO A 307 9.58 11.79 -3.71
C PRO A 307 9.78 12.58 -2.42
N GLU A 308 10.29 13.82 -2.48
CA GLU A 308 10.46 14.68 -1.30
C GLU A 308 9.09 15.05 -0.72
N ILE A 309 8.14 15.43 -1.58
CA ILE A 309 6.78 15.80 -1.17
C ILE A 309 6.03 14.56 -0.65
N VAL A 310 6.15 13.42 -1.32
CA VAL A 310 5.49 12.18 -0.88
C VAL A 310 6.05 11.69 0.46
N ALA A 311 7.37 11.66 0.63
CA ALA A 311 8.01 11.23 1.88
C ALA A 311 7.67 12.16 3.06
N GLN A 312 7.71 13.48 2.84
CA GLN A 312 7.29 14.47 3.83
C GLN A 312 5.81 14.30 4.19
N THR A 313 4.94 14.06 3.20
CA THR A 313 3.50 13.84 3.45
C THR A 313 3.27 12.57 4.27
N TYR A 314 3.98 11.47 3.96
CA TYR A 314 3.94 10.25 4.78
C TYR A 314 4.36 10.53 6.22
N ARG A 315 5.44 11.29 6.43
CA ARG A 315 5.91 11.65 7.78
C ARG A 315 4.80 12.33 8.57
N GLU A 316 4.22 13.39 8.01
CA GLU A 316 3.17 14.18 8.67
C GLU A 316 1.92 13.33 8.98
N GLU A 317 1.48 12.50 8.03
CA GLU A 317 0.30 11.65 8.24
C GLU A 317 0.55 10.51 9.25
N ILE A 318 1.77 9.95 9.28
CA ILE A 318 2.19 8.96 10.28
C ILE A 318 2.27 9.61 11.66
N GLU A 319 2.90 10.77 11.82
CA GLU A 319 3.03 11.46 13.12
C GLU A 319 1.66 11.75 13.77
N LYS A 320 0.65 12.10 12.95
CA LYS A 320 -0.75 12.28 13.41
C LYS A 320 -1.36 11.01 14.02
N ARG A 321 -0.89 9.83 13.62
CA ARG A 321 -1.46 8.51 13.94
C ARG A 321 -0.46 7.56 14.61
N ALA A 322 0.72 8.04 14.96
CA ALA A 322 1.88 7.21 15.29
C ALA A 322 1.62 6.22 16.43
N GLU A 323 0.78 6.59 17.40
CA GLU A 323 0.45 5.74 18.54
C GLU A 323 -0.37 4.48 18.21
N HIS A 324 -0.96 4.41 17.01
CA HIS A 324 -1.78 3.27 16.56
C HIS A 324 -0.96 2.21 15.82
N PHE A 325 0.30 2.51 15.51
CA PHE A 325 1.18 1.62 14.80
C PHE A 325 2.27 1.07 15.72
N GLN A 326 2.67 -0.17 15.47
CA GLN A 326 3.85 -0.79 16.05
C GLN A 326 4.99 -0.63 15.05
N HIS A 327 4.88 -1.17 13.83
CA HIS A 327 5.98 -1.18 12.87
C HIS A 327 5.53 -0.82 11.44
N ILE A 328 6.11 0.23 10.87
CA ILE A 328 5.88 0.60 9.46
C ILE A 328 7.21 0.49 8.72
N VAL A 329 7.23 -0.24 7.61
CA VAL A 329 8.43 -0.43 6.80
C VAL A 329 8.25 0.21 5.42
N PHE A 330 9.25 0.93 4.96
CA PHE A 330 9.37 1.40 3.59
C PHE A 330 10.54 0.69 2.90
N PRO A 331 10.31 -0.49 2.31
CA PRO A 331 11.29 -1.13 1.44
C PRO A 331 11.35 -0.42 0.10
N ILE A 332 12.51 0.10 -0.26
CA ILE A 332 12.71 0.88 -1.47
C ILE A 332 14.02 0.45 -2.13
N ILE A 333 13.92 -0.02 -3.37
CA ILE A 333 15.05 -0.14 -4.28
C ILE A 333 15.05 1.10 -5.16
N ASP A 334 16.19 1.77 -5.25
CA ASP A 334 16.36 2.88 -6.17
C ASP A 334 16.36 2.38 -7.62
N THR A 335 15.65 3.10 -8.48
CA THR A 335 15.78 2.91 -9.93
C THR A 335 16.86 3.85 -10.46
N GLU A 336 17.38 3.58 -11.66
CA GLU A 336 18.48 4.32 -12.29
C GLU A 336 18.29 5.86 -12.37
N HIS A 337 17.09 6.37 -12.11
CA HIS A 337 16.73 7.79 -12.25
C HIS A 337 16.18 8.43 -10.97
N ALA A 338 16.09 7.72 -9.85
CA ALA A 338 15.49 8.26 -8.64
C ALA A 338 16.16 7.71 -7.37
N ALA A 339 16.72 8.62 -6.56
CA ALA A 339 17.26 8.32 -5.24
C ALA A 339 16.15 8.29 -4.17
N ASN A 340 15.08 7.53 -4.43
CA ASN A 340 13.90 7.44 -3.57
C ASN A 340 14.26 6.93 -2.17
N PHE A 341 15.11 5.92 -2.08
CA PHE A 341 15.54 5.32 -0.82
C PHE A 341 16.18 6.36 0.09
N GLN A 342 17.12 7.16 -0.42
CA GLN A 342 17.81 8.19 0.37
C GLN A 342 16.85 9.27 0.86
N ILE A 343 15.93 9.72 0.00
CA ILE A 343 14.92 10.72 0.34
C ILE A 343 13.97 10.20 1.43
N PHE A 344 13.41 9.01 1.24
CA PHE A 344 12.51 8.41 2.22
C PHE A 344 13.24 8.13 3.53
N LYS A 345 14.49 7.65 3.47
CA LYS A 345 15.31 7.38 4.67
C LYS A 345 15.52 8.65 5.49
N LYS A 346 15.88 9.76 4.83
CA LYS A 346 16.02 11.08 5.48
C LYS A 346 14.75 11.51 6.22
N HIS A 347 13.59 11.31 5.63
CA HIS A 347 12.32 11.81 6.17
C HIS A 347 11.67 10.92 7.22
N LEU A 348 11.80 9.59 7.05
CA LEU A 348 10.94 8.62 7.74
C LEU A 348 11.71 7.69 8.68
N ASP A 349 12.98 7.40 8.42
CA ASP A 349 13.69 6.35 9.15
C ASP A 349 13.83 6.71 10.64
N GLY A 350 13.46 5.76 11.51
CA GLY A 350 13.56 5.93 12.95
C GLY A 350 12.44 6.75 13.60
N LEU A 351 11.45 7.24 12.85
CA LEU A 351 10.25 7.86 13.43
C LEU A 351 9.64 6.93 14.48
N LYS A 352 9.33 7.46 15.67
CA LYS A 352 8.81 6.67 16.79
C LYS A 352 7.32 6.39 16.61
N LEU A 353 6.92 5.16 16.90
CA LEU A 353 5.53 4.70 16.84
C LEU A 353 5.06 4.23 18.23
N GLY A 354 3.80 3.83 18.33
CA GLY A 354 3.21 3.21 19.51
C GLY A 354 3.39 4.02 20.80
N ASN A 355 3.84 3.35 21.85
CA ASN A 355 4.04 3.97 23.16
C ASN A 355 5.18 4.99 23.14
N LEU A 356 6.23 4.77 22.34
CA LEU A 356 7.33 5.73 22.20
C LEU A 356 6.84 7.07 21.63
N ALA A 357 5.94 7.04 20.65
CA ALA A 357 5.32 8.25 20.12
C ALA A 357 4.47 8.98 21.18
N ARG A 358 3.69 8.22 21.96
CA ARG A 358 2.86 8.78 23.04
C ARG A 358 3.71 9.48 24.11
N GLN A 359 4.83 8.88 24.52
CA GLN A 359 5.74 9.46 25.51
C GLN A 359 6.36 10.78 25.04
N LEU A 360 6.69 10.91 23.75
CA LEU A 360 7.21 12.16 23.19
C LEU A 360 6.18 13.29 23.19
N LYS A 361 4.90 12.98 22.88
CA LYS A 361 3.82 13.97 22.97
C LYS A 361 3.65 14.51 24.39
N VAL A 362 3.69 13.63 25.40
CA VAL A 362 3.58 14.02 26.82
C VAL A 362 4.76 14.87 27.28
N LYS A 363 5.98 14.58 26.81
CA LYS A 363 7.17 15.40 27.13
C LYS A 363 7.20 16.75 26.40
N GLY A 364 6.58 16.86 25.23
CA GLY A 364 6.47 18.11 24.47
C GLY A 364 5.42 19.08 25.02
N THR A 365 4.47 18.61 25.83
CA THR A 365 3.57 19.46 26.61
C THR A 365 4.24 19.88 27.91
N THR A 366 4.99 20.99 27.90
CA THR A 366 5.41 21.68 29.13
C THR A 366 4.15 22.06 29.92
N PRO A 367 4.09 21.88 31.25
CA PRO A 367 2.99 22.42 32.04
C PRO A 367 2.94 23.93 31.81
N ILE A 368 1.75 24.44 31.47
CA ILE A 368 1.49 25.88 31.57
C ILE A 368 1.71 26.22 33.05
N LEU A 369 2.86 26.82 33.37
CA LEU A 369 3.06 27.49 34.65
C LEU A 369 1.87 28.45 34.82
N PRO A 370 1.11 28.38 35.92
CA PRO A 370 0.02 29.33 36.14
C PRO A 370 0.60 30.73 36.02
N ASN A 371 -0.01 31.54 35.14
CA ASN A 371 0.36 32.93 34.97
C ASN A 371 0.41 33.58 36.36
N PRO A 372 1.57 34.07 36.83
CA PRO A 372 1.72 34.63 38.17
C PRO A 372 0.86 35.88 38.40
N TYR A 373 0.30 36.46 37.33
CA TYR A 373 -0.59 37.60 37.39
C TYR A 373 -2.09 37.26 37.51
N GLY A 374 -2.47 35.97 37.45
CA GLY A 374 -3.88 35.55 37.57
C GLY A 374 -4.54 35.88 38.92
N LEU A 375 -3.74 36.03 39.99
CA LEU A 375 -4.20 36.43 41.32
C LEU A 375 -4.56 37.92 41.43
N TYR A 376 -4.07 38.77 40.51
CA TYR A 376 -4.37 40.21 40.51
C TYR A 376 -5.64 40.57 39.72
N ALA A 377 -6.15 39.66 38.88
CA ALA A 377 -7.31 39.92 38.03
C ALA A 377 -8.68 39.67 38.71
N LEU A 378 -8.70 39.26 39.99
CA LEU A 378 -9.92 38.87 40.72
C LEU A 378 -10.39 39.89 41.78
N ARG A 379 -9.94 41.14 41.74
CA ARG A 379 -10.36 42.16 42.73
C ARG A 379 -11.41 43.18 42.32
N ASP A 380 -11.87 43.20 41.06
CA ASP A 380 -12.85 44.20 40.59
C ASP A 380 -14.25 43.65 40.26
N LYS A 381 -14.74 42.66 40.99
CA LYS A 381 -16.17 42.32 40.97
C LYS A 381 -16.74 42.06 42.36
N LYS A 382 -17.14 43.13 43.04
CA LYS A 382 -18.27 43.15 43.98
C LYS A 382 -18.75 44.58 44.20
N THR A 383 -19.92 44.92 43.62
CA THR A 383 -21.04 45.63 44.27
C THR A 383 -22.15 45.90 43.26
N THR A 384 -23.25 45.16 43.37
CA THR A 384 -24.65 45.58 43.15
C THR A 384 -25.54 44.38 43.51
N THR A 385 -26.00 44.31 44.77
CA THR A 385 -27.35 44.65 45.26
C THR A 385 -28.42 43.61 44.93
N THR A 386 -28.78 42.89 45.98
CA THR A 386 -30.02 42.14 46.25
C THR A 386 -31.24 43.06 46.28
N GLU A 387 -32.34 42.63 45.67
CA GLU A 387 -33.72 42.98 46.08
C GLU A 387 -34.66 41.79 45.83
N GLU A 388 -35.67 41.70 46.68
CA GLU A 388 -36.51 40.56 47.09
C GLU A 388 -37.68 40.18 46.13
N PRO A 389 -38.40 39.06 46.39
CA PRO A 389 -39.42 38.50 45.50
C PRO A 389 -40.85 38.95 45.85
N SER A 390 -41.74 39.04 44.85
CA SER A 390 -43.19 39.16 45.09
C SER A 390 -44.05 38.36 44.09
N GLU A 391 -44.71 37.36 44.66
CA GLU A 391 -46.03 36.76 44.39
C GLU A 391 -46.81 37.10 43.11
N THR A 392 -47.28 36.03 42.46
CA THR A 392 -48.44 35.96 41.56
C THR A 392 -49.77 36.15 42.29
N PRO A 393 -50.82 36.60 41.59
CA PRO A 393 -52.00 35.73 41.48
C PRO A 393 -52.67 35.73 40.08
N SER A 394 -53.26 34.58 39.74
CA SER A 394 -54.29 34.40 38.68
C SER A 394 -55.62 35.08 39.10
N PRO A 395 -56.62 35.28 38.23
CA PRO A 395 -57.24 34.25 37.36
C PRO A 395 -56.82 34.32 35.88
#